data_AF-A0A8T6TZQ0-F1
#
_entry.id   AF-A0A8T6TZQ0-F1
#
_cell.length_a   1.000
_cell.length_b   1.000
_cell.length_c   1.000
_cell.angle_alpha   90.00
_cell.angle_beta   90.00
_cell.angle_gamma   90.00
#
_symmetry.space_group_name_H-M   'P 1'
#
loop_
_entity.id
_entity.type
_entity.pdbx_description
1 polymer ?
#
loop_
_entity_poly.entity_id
_entity_poly.type
_entity_poly.pdbx_seq_one_letter_code
_entity_poly.pdbx_strand_id
1 'polypeptide(L)' 'MQKGFTYYRCHTKACPRSCIREEALEEDIKKLFSLAQLTEEEFEGLQNLLDELKDDWEKDQEALIVS' A
#
# COMPACT_ATOMS: atom_id res chain seq x y z
N MET A 1 -27.02 11.14 -14.42
CA MET A 1 -25.66 11.72 -14.40
C MET A 1 -24.76 10.77 -15.18
N GLN A 2 -24.52 11.02 -16.48
CA GLN A 2 -23.59 10.19 -17.25
C GLN A 2 -22.17 10.65 -16.91
N LYS A 3 -21.52 9.95 -15.96
CA LYS A 3 -20.08 10.11 -15.76
C LYS A 3 -19.40 9.52 -16.99
N GLY A 4 -18.60 10.32 -17.71
CA GLY A 4 -17.79 9.83 -18.82
C GLY A 4 -16.82 8.77 -18.31
N PHE A 5 -16.50 7.77 -19.15
CA PHE A 5 -15.50 6.77 -18.82
C PHE A 5 -14.09 7.34 -19.03
N THR A 6 -13.21 7.19 -18.04
CA THR A 6 -11.78 7.47 -18.17
C THR A 6 -11.07 6.29 -18.81
N TYR A 7 -10.15 6.57 -19.73
CA TYR A 7 -9.32 5.57 -20.38
C TYR A 7 -7.84 5.93 -20.27
N TYR A 8 -7.03 4.98 -19.82
CA TYR A 8 -5.57 5.06 -19.85
C TYR A 8 -5.04 4.49 -21.17
N ARG A 9 -4.01 5.14 -21.72
CA ARG A 9 -3.35 4.67 -22.95
C ARG A 9 -1.90 4.35 -22.69
N CYS A 10 -1.45 3.22 -23.23
CA CYS A 10 -0.04 2.89 -23.26
C CYS A 10 0.57 3.47 -24.55
N HIS A 11 1.61 4.30 -24.41
CA HIS A 11 2.32 4.90 -25.54
C HIS A 11 3.40 3.98 -26.15
N THR A 12 3.61 2.79 -25.58
CA THR A 12 4.58 1.82 -26.09
C THR A 12 4.09 1.18 -27.38
N LYS A 13 4.88 1.28 -28.45
CA LYS A 13 4.51 0.85 -29.82
C LYS A 13 4.11 -0.63 -29.95
N ALA A 14 4.66 -1.51 -29.12
CA ALA A 14 4.39 -2.94 -29.12
C ALA A 14 3.50 -3.39 -27.95
N CYS A 15 2.78 -2.47 -27.30
CA CYS A 15 1.93 -2.83 -26.18
C CYS A 15 0.73 -3.67 -26.65
N PRO A 16 0.49 -4.87 -26.09
CA PRO A 16 -0.64 -5.71 -26.47
C PRO A 16 -2.00 -5.12 -26.03
N ARG A 17 -2.00 -4.17 -25.07
CA ARG A 17 -3.17 -3.40 -24.65
C ARG A 17 -2.86 -1.90 -24.65
N SER A 18 -3.04 -1.26 -25.80
CA SER A 18 -2.75 0.17 -25.98
C SER A 18 -3.75 1.11 -25.29
N CYS A 19 -4.91 0.60 -24.87
CA CYS A 19 -5.94 1.36 -24.17
C CYS A 19 -6.65 0.46 -23.16
N ILE A 20 -6.85 0.95 -21.93
CA ILE A 20 -7.58 0.26 -20.86
C ILE A 20 -8.51 1.26 -20.18
N ARG A 21 -9.69 0.80 -19.75
CA ARG A 21 -10.58 1.62 -18.93
C ARG A 21 -10.02 1.71 -17.51
N GLU A 22 -10.07 2.89 -16.90
CA GLU A 22 -9.62 3.10 -15.51
C GLU A 22 -10.28 2.11 -14.55
N GLU A 23 -11.59 1.95 -14.64
CA GLU A 23 -12.36 1.01 -13.81
C GLU A 23 -11.81 -0.43 -13.87
N ALA A 24 -11.50 -0.91 -15.06
CA ALA A 24 -10.97 -2.27 -15.25
C ALA A 24 -9.55 -2.40 -14.66
N LEU A 25 -8.72 -1.36 -14.81
CA LEU A 25 -7.39 -1.33 -14.21
C LEU A 25 -7.47 -1.33 -12.67
N GLU A 26 -8.35 -0.51 -12.10
CA GLU A 26 -8.56 -0.47 -10.65
C GLU A 26 -9.00 -1.82 -10.09
N GLU A 27 -9.93 -2.50 -10.77
CA GLU A 27 -10.40 -3.82 -10.35
C GLU A 27 -9.27 -4.86 -10.38
N ASP A 28 -8.46 -4.86 -11.44
CA ASP A 28 -7.33 -5.78 -11.57
C ASP A 28 -6.26 -5.53 -10.50
N ILE A 29 -5.97 -4.25 -10.20
CA ILE A 29 -5.08 -3.85 -9.11
C ILE A 29 -5.65 -4.32 -7.77
N LYS A 30 -6.93 -4.05 -7.48
CA LYS A 30 -7.57 -4.47 -6.21
C LYS A 30 -7.51 -5.99 -6.02
N LYS A 31 -7.76 -6.77 -7.08
CA LYS A 31 -7.63 -8.24 -7.04
C LYS A 31 -6.20 -8.65 -6.75
N LEU A 32 -5.21 -8.05 -7.42
CA LEU A 32 -3.81 -8.37 -7.20
C LEU A 32 -3.39 -8.08 -5.75
N PHE A 33 -3.75 -6.91 -5.22
CA PHE A 33 -3.41 -6.50 -3.87
C PHE A 33 -4.25 -7.17 -2.77
N SER A 34 -5.41 -7.74 -3.11
CA SER A 34 -6.17 -8.56 -2.16
C SER A 34 -5.40 -9.80 -1.68
N LEU A 35 -4.44 -10.26 -2.49
CA LEU A 35 -3.54 -11.37 -2.13
C LEU A 35 -2.40 -10.94 -1.20
N ALA A 36 -2.18 -9.63 -1.03
CA ALA A 36 -1.08 -9.06 -0.26
C ALA A 36 -1.60 -8.29 0.97
N GLN A 37 -2.68 -8.76 1.58
CA GLN A 37 -3.23 -8.19 2.81
C GLN A 37 -2.71 -8.96 4.02
N LEU A 38 -2.32 -8.23 5.06
CA LEU A 38 -2.07 -8.82 6.37
C LEU A 38 -3.40 -9.30 6.93
N THR A 39 -3.39 -10.49 7.51
CA THR A 39 -4.44 -10.93 8.41
C THR A 39 -4.52 -10.02 9.63
N GLU A 40 -5.66 -10.03 10.33
CA GLU A 40 -5.82 -9.26 11.56
C GLU A 40 -4.76 -9.63 12.60
N GLU A 41 -4.44 -10.92 12.72
CA GLU A 41 -3.38 -11.43 13.59
C GLU A 41 -1.98 -10.92 13.20
N GLU A 42 -1.63 -10.94 11.92
CA GLU A 42 -0.35 -10.39 11.44
C GLU A 42 -0.26 -8.87 11.65
N PHE A 43 -1.37 -8.17 11.50
CA PHE A 43 -1.44 -6.73 11.73
C PHE A 43 -1.28 -6.39 13.22
N GLU A 44 -1.94 -7.13 14.11
CA GLU A 44 -1.75 -7.00 15.56
C GLU A 44 -0.30 -7.28 15.96
N GLY A 45 0.30 -8.34 15.41
CA GLY A 45 1.72 -8.65 15.62
C GLY A 45 2.64 -7.51 15.17
N LEU A 46 2.36 -6.92 14.00
CA LEU A 46 3.11 -5.76 13.51
C LEU A 46 2.93 -4.53 14.41
N GLN A 47 1.71 -4.30 14.91
CA GLN A 47 1.43 -3.17 15.80
C GLN A 47 2.19 -3.30 17.12
N ASN A 48 2.22 -4.50 17.71
CA ASN A 48 2.99 -4.76 18.93
C ASN A 48 4.49 -4.51 18.71
N LEU A 49 5.05 -4.99 17.60
CA LEU A 49 6.46 -4.74 17.25
C LEU A 49 6.75 -3.24 17.14
N LEU A 50 5.85 -2.47 16.52
CA LEU A 50 6.00 -1.02 16.38
C LEU A 50 5.96 -0.30 17.73
N ASP A 51 5.11 -0.76 18.65
CA ASP A 51 5.00 -0.15 19.98
C ASP A 51 6.22 -0.49 20.85
N GLU A 52 6.73 -1.73 20.78
CA GLU A 52 8.01 -2.10 21.40
C GLU A 52 9.17 -1.24 20.88
N LEU A 53 9.25 -1.04 19.56
CA LEU A 53 10.30 -0.20 18.95
C LEU A 53 10.21 1.27 19.39
N LYS A 54 9.01 1.80 19.61
CA LYS A 54 8.85 3.17 20.13
C LYS A 54 9.31 3.26 21.57
N ASP A 55 8.88 2.33 22.42
CA ASP A 55 9.25 2.32 23.83
C ASP A 55 10.77 2.23 24.00
N ASP A 56 11.43 1.41 23.20
CA ASP A 56 12.89 1.29 23.23
C ASP A 56 13.58 2.56 22.71
N TRP A 57 13.03 3.18 21.66
CA TRP A 57 13.56 4.45 21.15
C TRP A 57 13.43 5.60 22.16
N GLU A 58 12.32 5.66 22.91
CA GLU A 58 12.11 6.66 23.97
C GLU A 58 13.11 6.49 25.12
N LYS A 59 13.37 5.25 25.56
CA LYS A 59 14.38 4.95 26.59
C LYS A 59 15.78 5.32 26.14
N ASP A 60 16.12 5.03 24.88
CA ASP A 60 17.42 5.40 24.30
C ASP A 60 17.60 6.93 24.20
N GLN A 61 16.52 7.66 23.89
CA GLN A 61 16.53 9.14 23.90
C GLN A 61 16.74 9.70 25.30
N GLU A 62 16.06 9.17 26.32
CA GLU A 62 16.24 9.61 27.71
C GLU A 62 17.67 9.34 28.21
N ALA A 63 18.27 8.20 27.85
CA ALA A 63 19.63 7.85 28.22
C ALA A 63 20.68 8.82 27.64
N LEU A 64 20.42 9.41 26.47
CA LEU A 64 21.30 10.40 25.82
C LEU A 64 21.17 11.83 26.39
N ILE A 65 20.06 12.15 27.06
CA ILE A 65 19.81 13.47 27.67
C ILE A 65 20.43 13.57 29.07
N VAL A 66 20.67 12.43 29.73
CA VAL A 66 21.19 12.35 31.11
C VAL A 66 22.72 12.10 31.16
N SER A 67 23.39 11.96 30.00
CA SER A 67 24.85 11.87 29.87
C SER A 67 25.49 13.20 29.47
#